data_AF-A0A5B9YAD3-F1
#
_entry.id   AF-A0A5B9YAD3-F1
#
_cell.length_a   1.000
_cell.length_b   1.000
_cell.length_c   1.000
_cell.angle_alpha   90.00
_cell.angle_beta   90.00
_cell.angle_gamma   90.00
#
_symmetry.space_group_name_H-M   'P 1'
#
loop_
_entity.id
_entity.type
_entity.pdbx_description
1 polymer ?
#
loop_
_entity_poly.entity_id
_entity_poly.type
_entity_poly.pdbx_seq_one_letter_code
_entity_poly.pdbx_strand_id
1 'polypeptide(L)' 'MSKLIRENYYQDGLVKYECTECGLEFIVGADLSGSCKHIGCPYCGARGEHATQAVAVMREEMLDELGCMGIYYDLNTEEE' A
#
# COMPACT_ATOMS: atom_id res chain seq x y z
N MET A 1 0.11 -3.19 -11.49
CA MET A 1 0.45 -1.89 -12.08
C MET A 1 -0.71 -0.96 -11.83
N SER A 2 -0.42 0.33 -11.57
CA SER A 2 -1.44 1.36 -11.49
C SER A 2 -2.20 1.51 -12.81
N LYS A 3 -3.53 1.55 -12.74
CA LYS A 3 -4.45 1.57 -13.87
C LYS A 3 -5.11 2.94 -13.96
N LEU A 4 -4.98 3.59 -15.11
CA LEU A 4 -5.74 4.81 -15.41
C LEU A 4 -7.23 4.45 -15.56
N ILE A 5 -8.08 5.08 -14.76
CA ILE A 5 -9.55 4.84 -14.79
C ILE A 5 -10.30 5.97 -15.47
N ARG A 6 -9.85 7.21 -15.27
CA ARG A 6 -10.34 8.44 -15.93
C ARG A 6 -9.17 9.40 -16.13
N GLU A 7 -9.36 10.48 -16.89
CA GLU A 7 -8.36 11.56 -17.00
C GLU A 7 -7.89 11.98 -15.60
N ASN A 8 -6.60 11.80 -15.33
CA ASN A 8 -5.93 12.09 -14.06
C ASN A 8 -6.30 11.21 -12.85
N TYR A 9 -7.07 10.13 -13.03
CA TYR A 9 -7.38 9.18 -11.94
C TYR A 9 -6.64 7.86 -12.13
N TYR A 10 -5.72 7.57 -11.21
CA TYR A 10 -4.98 6.32 -11.15
C TYR A 10 -5.49 5.47 -9.98
N GLN A 11 -5.80 4.21 -10.24
CA GLN A 11 -6.00 3.20 -9.21
C GLN A 11 -4.72 2.37 -9.10
N ASP A 12 -4.13 2.30 -7.91
CA ASP A 12 -3.00 1.41 -7.65
C ASP A 12 -3.40 0.25 -6.73
N GLY A 13 -2.72 -0.88 -6.88
CA GLY A 13 -2.83 -1.99 -5.95
C GLY A 13 -1.99 -1.66 -4.73
N LEU A 14 -2.62 -1.57 -3.56
CA LEU A 14 -1.93 -1.24 -2.32
C LEU A 14 -1.99 -2.42 -1.35
N VAL A 15 -0.88 -2.67 -0.65
CA VAL A 15 -0.76 -3.70 0.38
C VAL A 15 -0.23 -3.11 1.66
N LYS A 16 -0.82 -3.54 2.78
CA LYS A 16 -0.42 -3.09 4.11
C LYS A 16 0.74 -3.93 4.62
N TYR A 17 1.72 -3.28 5.22
CA TYR A 17 2.87 -3.88 5.88
C TYR A 17 2.92 -3.41 7.33
N GLU A 18 3.39 -4.28 8.22
CA GLU A 18 3.71 -3.98 9.60
C GLU A 18 5.22 -4.14 9.81
N CYS A 19 5.85 -3.11 10.39
CA CYS A 19 7.25 -3.16 10.80
C CYS A 19 7.35 -3.86 12.15
N THR A 20 8.06 -4.98 12.23
CA THR A 20 8.25 -5.73 13.48
C THR A 20 9.19 -5.04 14.47
N GLU A 21 10.00 -4.07 14.02
CA GLU A 21 10.90 -3.29 14.89
C GLU A 21 10.17 -2.17 15.64
N CYS A 22 9.35 -1.37 14.93
CA CYS A 22 8.69 -0.21 15.52
C CYS A 22 7.17 -0.38 15.70
N GLY A 23 6.60 -1.50 15.25
CA GLY A 23 5.17 -1.81 15.34
C GLY A 23 4.27 -0.90 14.49
N LEU A 24 4.85 -0.09 13.60
CA LEU A 24 4.08 0.84 12.78
C LEU A 24 3.68 0.18 11.47
N GLU A 25 2.46 0.49 11.03
CA GLU A 25 1.91 0.04 9.77
C GLU A 25 2.17 1.08 8.67
N PHE A 26 2.40 0.60 7.45
CA PHE A 26 2.57 1.44 6.26
C PHE A 26 2.05 0.71 5.02
N ILE A 27 1.88 1.46 3.94
CA ILE A 27 1.28 0.97 2.70
C ILE A 27 2.34 0.96 1.60
N VAL A 28 2.39 -0.12 0.82
CA VAL A 28 3.32 -0.29 -0.29
C VAL A 28 2.53 -0.66 -1.54
N GLY A 29 2.97 -0.18 -2.71
CA GLY A 29 2.40 -0.62 -3.99
C GLY A 29 2.63 -2.12 -4.20
N ALA A 30 1.59 -2.85 -4.60
CA ALA A 30 1.62 -4.30 -4.75
C ALA A 30 2.71 -4.76 -5.74
N ASP A 31 2.90 -4.03 -6.83
CA ASP A 31 3.97 -4.33 -7.80
C ASP A 31 5.38 -4.14 -7.21
N LEU A 32 5.56 -3.09 -6.40
CA LEU A 32 6.81 -2.85 -5.70
C LEU A 32 7.05 -3.93 -4.65
N SER A 33 6.01 -4.38 -3.96
CA SER A 33 6.14 -5.47 -2.99
C SER A 33 6.50 -6.82 -3.61
N GLY A 34 5.96 -7.13 -4.79
CA GLY A 34 6.26 -8.37 -5.50
C GLY A 34 7.66 -8.40 -6.13
N SER A 35 8.22 -7.23 -6.46
CA SER A 35 9.54 -7.11 -7.09
C SER A 35 10.67 -6.79 -6.10
N CYS A 36 10.35 -6.22 -4.94
CA CYS A 36 11.32 -5.78 -3.96
C CYS A 36 11.51 -6.82 -2.84
N LYS A 37 12.67 -7.48 -2.82
CA LYS A 37 13.04 -8.45 -1.76
C LYS A 37 13.27 -7.81 -0.39
N HIS A 38 13.44 -6.49 -0.31
CA HIS A 38 13.76 -5.79 0.92
C HIS A 38 12.91 -4.53 1.05
N ILE A 39 11.69 -4.70 1.53
CA ILE A 39 10.85 -3.58 1.93
C ILE A 39 11.47 -2.96 3.20
N GLY A 40 11.58 -1.64 3.20
CA GLY A 40 12.09 -0.86 4.31
C GLY A 40 10.97 -0.13 5.02
N CYS A 41 10.99 -0.14 6.35
CA CYS A 41 10.11 0.70 7.15
C CYS A 41 10.49 2.18 6.96
N PRO A 42 9.57 3.06 6.53
CA PRO A 42 9.87 4.48 6.34
C PRO A 42 10.07 5.23 7.66
N TYR A 43 9.64 4.66 8.79
CA TYR A 43 9.69 5.34 10.09
C TYR A 43 10.99 5.09 10.85
N CYS A 44 11.41 3.83 10.99
CA CYS A 44 12.63 3.46 11.74
C CYS A 44 13.81 3.08 10.83
N GLY A 45 13.58 2.93 9.52
CA GLY A 45 14.64 2.56 8.57
C GLY A 45 15.03 1.09 8.59
N ALA A 46 14.38 0.24 9.38
CA ALA A 46 14.58 -1.21 9.35
C ALA A 46 14.27 -1.77 7.95
N ARG A 47 15.06 -2.72 7.46
CA ARG A 47 14.95 -3.26 6.08
C ARG A 47 14.94 -4.78 6.09
N GLY A 48 14.35 -5.37 5.06
CA GLY A 48 14.40 -6.81 4.84
C GLY A 48 13.33 -7.55 5.62
N GLU A 49 13.73 -8.51 6.45
CA GLU A 49 12.82 -9.42 7.18
C GLU A 49 11.98 -8.75 8.27
N HIS A 50 12.28 -7.50 8.61
CA HIS A 50 11.58 -6.72 9.64
C HIS A 50 10.27 -6.07 9.13
N ALA A 51 9.94 -6.20 7.85
CA ALA A 51 8.69 -5.72 7.27
C ALA A 51 7.86 -6.92 6.82
N THR A 52 6.76 -7.19 7.52
CA THR A 52 5.86 -8.29 7.20
C THR A 52 4.59 -7.75 6.57
N GLN A 53 4.05 -8.43 5.56
CA GLN A 53 2.77 -8.06 5.00
C GLN A 53 1.72 -8.23 6.10
N ALA A 54 1.04 -7.14 6.46
CA ALA A 54 -0.02 -7.20 7.43
C ALA A 54 -1.21 -7.92 6.77
N VAL A 55 -1.38 -9.20 7.12
CA VAL A 55 -2.55 -9.96 6.71
C VAL A 55 -3.73 -9.35 7.47
N ALA A 56 -4.54 -8.56 6.78
CA ALA A 56 -5.83 -8.20 7.32
C ALA A 56 -6.58 -9.51 7.53
N VAL A 57 -6.83 -9.86 8.80
CA VAL A 57 -7.62 -11.04 9.18
C VAL A 57 -9.08 -10.72 8.85
N MET A 58 -9.38 -10.61 7.57
CA MET A 58 -10.72 -10.52 7.03
C MET A 58 -10.90 -11.82 6.25
N ARG A 59 -11.98 -12.54 6.54
CA ARG A 59 -12.37 -13.70 5.75
C ARG A 59 -12.42 -13.26 4.30
N GLU A 60 -11.75 -13.98 3.40
CA GLU A 60 -11.68 -13.63 1.97
C GLU A 60 -13.07 -13.36 1.38
N GLU A 61 -14.07 -14.08 1.90
CA GLU A 61 -15.50 -14.00 1.60
C GLU A 61 -16.15 -12.62 1.87
N MET A 62 -15.53 -11.76 2.67
CA MET A 62 -16.04 -10.42 3.02
C MET A 62 -15.27 -9.29 2.32
N LEU A 63 -14.21 -9.59 1.59
CA LEU A 63 -13.42 -8.58 0.87
C LEU A 63 -14.22 -7.94 -0.26
N ASP A 64 -15.13 -8.69 -0.88
CA ASP A 64 -16.00 -8.21 -1.95
C ASP A 64 -17.03 -7.16 -1.45
N GLU A 65 -17.41 -7.20 -0.18
CA GLU A 65 -18.38 -6.27 0.43
C GLU A 65 -17.77 -4.92 0.85
N LEU A 66 -16.44 -4.89 1.10
CA LEU A 66 -15.73 -3.69 1.56
C LEU A 66 -15.50 -2.67 0.43
N GLY A 67 -15.67 -3.08 -0.84
CA GLY A 67 -15.32 -2.27 -1.99
C GLY A 67 -13.82 -1.95 -2.06
N CYS A 68 -13.37 -1.36 -3.16
CA CYS A 68 -11.98 -0.91 -3.27
C CYS A 68 -11.84 0.49 -2.66
N MET A 69 -11.13 0.63 -1.54
CA MET A 69 -10.74 1.93 -1.03
C MET A 69 -9.60 2.48 -1.90
N GLY A 70 -9.92 3.35 -2.84
CA GLY A 70 -8.95 4.03 -3.69
C GLY A 70 -8.35 5.24 -2.98
N ILE A 71 -7.04 5.30 -2.86
CA ILE A 71 -6.32 6.53 -2.49
C ILE A 71 -5.98 7.26 -3.79
N TYR A 72 -6.51 8.46 -3.96
CA TYR A 72 -6.29 9.31 -5.14
C TYR A 72 -5.46 10.53 -4.74
N TYR A 73 -4.60 11.00 -5.64
CA TYR A 73 -3.91 12.27 -5.50
C TYR A 73 -4.13 13.10 -6.77
N ASP A 74 -4.43 14.39 -6.61
CA ASP A 74 -4.58 15.32 -7.73
C ASP A 74 -3.24 15.99 -8.02
N LEU A 75 -2.75 15.80 -9.25
CA LEU A 75 -1.50 16.40 -9.74
C LEU A 75 -1.65 17.88 -10.12
N ASN A 76 -2.87 18.40 -10.19
CA ASN A 76 -3.17 19.79 -10.52
C ASN A 76 -3.46 20.64 -9.27
N THR A 77 -3.06 20.19 -8.08
CA THR A 77 -3.11 21.05 -6.90
C THR A 77 -2.00 22.09 -7.03
N GLU A 78 -2.25 23.12 -7.84
CA GLU A 78 -1.56 24.39 -7.71
C GLU A 78 -1.91 24.91 -6.31
N GLU A 79 -0.92 25.01 -5.43
CA GLU A 79 -1.06 25.57 -4.09
C GLU A 79 -1.60 27.02 -4.21
N GLU A 80 -2.84 27.27 -3.79
CA GLU A 80 -3.36 28.63 -3.53
C GLU A 80 -2.91 29.16 -2.17
#